data_AF-A0A4Q5QYH4-F1
#
_entry.id   AF-A0A4Q5QYH4-F1
#
_cell.length_a   1.000
_cell.length_b   1.000
_cell.length_c   1.000
_cell.angle_alpha   90.00
_cell.angle_beta   90.00
_cell.angle_gamma   90.00
#
_symmetry.space_group_name_H-M   'P 1'
#
loop_
_entity.id
_entity.type
_entity.pdbx_description
1 polymer ?
#
loop_
_entity_poly.entity_id
_entity_poly.type
_entity_poly.pdbx_seq_one_letter_code
_entity_poly.pdbx_strand_id
1 'polypeptide(L)'
;MFSQVRYLLDHLRFRGLTMKALLLAGAVALAWASVTQAAVYDAVADFSTASTPNGVWSYGYGTAGVGGLSFTAFTTANSSFGSPAWNLPGLPLVGQAYTGGTVAVPASDLWLHPGNADDLSAIVRFTAPVSGVYDLSAVWE
;
A
#
# COMPACT_ATOMS: atom_id res chain seq x y z
N MET A 1 -83.16 -14.53 -9.07
CA MET A 1 -82.44 -14.84 -10.33
C MET A 1 -82.00 -13.51 -10.92
N PHE A 2 -80.76 -13.03 -10.91
CA PHE A 2 -79.45 -13.65 -10.90
C PHE A 2 -78.45 -12.80 -10.08
N SER A 3 -77.83 -13.42 -9.09
CA SER A 3 -76.76 -12.88 -8.22
C SER A 3 -75.39 -13.40 -8.69
N GLN A 4 -75.04 -13.23 -9.98
CA GLN A 4 -73.85 -13.87 -10.55
C GLN A 4 -73.21 -13.06 -11.70
N VAL A 5 -73.04 -11.73 -11.56
CA VAL A 5 -72.34 -10.93 -12.60
C VAL A 5 -71.18 -10.08 -12.06
N ARG A 6 -70.94 -10.02 -10.75
CA ARG A 6 -70.02 -9.02 -10.17
C ARG A 6 -68.71 -9.52 -9.58
N TYR A 7 -68.30 -10.76 -9.84
CA TYR A 7 -67.09 -11.34 -9.24
C TYR A 7 -65.94 -11.68 -10.20
N LEU A 8 -66.13 -11.57 -11.52
CA LEU A 8 -65.14 -12.08 -12.48
C LEU A 8 -64.24 -11.04 -13.15
N LEU A 9 -64.27 -9.77 -12.72
CA LEU A 9 -63.44 -8.70 -13.32
C LEU A 9 -62.36 -8.11 -12.41
N ASP A 10 -62.30 -8.46 -11.12
CA ASP A 10 -61.33 -7.85 -10.17
C ASP A 10 -60.10 -8.71 -9.85
N HIS A 11 -59.98 -9.93 -10.38
CA HIS A 11 -58.86 -10.83 -10.03
C HIS A 11 -57.68 -10.86 -11.02
N LEU A 12 -57.69 -10.04 -12.07
CA LEU A 12 -56.63 -10.07 -13.09
C LEU A 12 -55.72 -8.84 -13.15
N ARG A 13 -55.80 -7.90 -12.19
CA ARG A 13 -54.97 -6.68 -12.22
C ARG A 13 -53.78 -6.63 -11.24
N PHE A 14 -53.54 -7.69 -10.46
CA PHE A 14 -52.49 -7.68 -9.42
C PHE A 14 -51.38 -8.73 -9.56
N ARG A 15 -51.21 -9.34 -10.74
CA ARG A 15 -50.18 -10.39 -10.95
C ARG A 15 -49.05 -10.01 -11.92
N GLY A 16 -49.07 -8.82 -12.51
CA GLY A 16 -48.07 -8.41 -13.51
C GLY A 16 -46.92 -7.53 -12.99
N LEU A 17 -47.05 -6.93 -11.80
CA LEU A 17 -46.09 -5.93 -11.32
C LEU A 17 -44.95 -6.50 -10.46
N THR A 18 -45.09 -7.72 -9.92
CA THR A 18 -44.15 -8.26 -8.92
C THR A 18 -42.92 -8.95 -9.52
N MET A 19 -42.91 -9.35 -10.80
CA MET A 19 -41.77 -10.08 -11.37
C MET A 19 -40.76 -9.20 -12.12
N LYS A 20 -41.20 -8.08 -12.72
CA LYS A 20 -40.31 -7.13 -13.41
C LYS A 20 -39.55 -6.20 -12.43
N ALA A 21 -40.15 -5.89 -11.28
CA ALA A 21 -39.50 -5.11 -10.24
C ALA A 21 -38.36 -5.89 -9.53
N LEU A 22 -38.49 -7.21 -9.38
CA LEU A 22 -37.44 -8.05 -8.80
C LEU A 22 -36.24 -8.26 -9.73
N LEU A 23 -36.45 -8.34 -11.04
CA LEU A 23 -35.34 -8.46 -12.01
C LEU A 23 -34.52 -7.16 -12.13
N LEU A 24 -35.15 -5.99 -11.95
CA LEU A 24 -34.43 -4.71 -11.95
C LEU A 24 -33.71 -4.44 -10.61
N ALA A 25 -34.24 -4.93 -9.49
CA ALA A 25 -33.57 -4.83 -8.19
C ALA A 25 -32.34 -5.76 -8.06
N GLY A 26 -32.36 -6.93 -8.70
CA GLY A 26 -31.22 -7.86 -8.70
C GLY A 26 -30.03 -7.40 -9.54
N ALA A 27 -30.28 -6.70 -10.66
CA ALA A 27 -29.22 -6.22 -11.55
C ALA A 27 -28.45 -5.01 -10.98
N VAL A 28 -29.10 -4.18 -10.15
CA VAL A 28 -28.43 -3.05 -9.48
C VAL A 28 -27.58 -3.52 -8.30
N ALA A 29 -27.97 -4.60 -7.61
CA ALA A 29 -27.21 -5.15 -6.48
C ALA A 29 -25.89 -5.84 -6.90
N LEU A 30 -25.79 -6.34 -8.13
CA LEU A 30 -24.57 -6.99 -8.65
C LEU A 30 -23.56 -5.99 -9.27
N ALA A 31 -23.96 -4.75 -9.54
CA ALA A 31 -23.10 -3.73 -10.14
C ALA A 31 -22.19 -3.00 -9.13
N TRP A 32 -22.32 -3.31 -7.83
CA TRP A 32 -21.62 -2.62 -6.74
C TRP A 32 -20.65 -3.53 -5.96
N ALA A 33 -20.34 -4.71 -6.50
CA ALA A 33 -19.17 -5.45 -6.05
C ALA A 33 -17.92 -4.76 -6.62
N SER A 34 -17.54 -3.63 -6.04
CA SER A 34 -16.21 -3.05 -6.27
C SER A 34 -15.20 -4.11 -5.85
N VAL A 35 -14.51 -4.71 -6.81
CA VAL A 35 -13.32 -5.49 -6.52
C VAL A 35 -12.31 -4.51 -5.96
N THR A 36 -12.16 -4.46 -4.64
CA THR A 36 -11.10 -3.67 -4.01
C THR A 36 -9.79 -4.33 -4.40
N GLN A 37 -9.08 -3.74 -5.35
CA GLN A 37 -7.73 -4.18 -5.67
C GLN A 37 -6.87 -3.99 -4.42
N ALA A 38 -6.14 -5.03 -4.02
CA ALA A 38 -5.15 -4.91 -2.96
C ALA A 38 -4.14 -3.82 -3.35
N ALA A 39 -3.94 -2.83 -2.48
CA ALA A 39 -2.93 -1.82 -2.71
C ALA A 39 -1.54 -2.47 -2.65
N VAL A 40 -0.72 -2.21 -3.67
CA VAL A 40 0.68 -2.64 -3.72
C VAL A 40 1.53 -1.42 -3.38
N TYR A 41 2.45 -1.58 -2.44
CA TYR A 41 3.41 -0.55 -2.02
C TYR A 41 4.81 -1.07 -2.31
N ASP A 42 5.64 -0.23 -2.94
CA ASP A 42 6.97 -0.61 -3.39
C ASP A 42 7.98 0.40 -2.87
N ALA A 43 8.81 -0.01 -1.91
CA ALA A 43 9.76 0.89 -1.27
C ALA A 43 10.78 1.50 -2.26
N VAL A 44 11.11 0.80 -3.34
CA VAL A 44 12.04 1.29 -4.37
C VAL A 44 11.32 2.31 -5.25
N ALA A 45 10.17 1.95 -5.80
CA ALA A 45 9.43 2.81 -6.72
C ALA A 45 8.90 4.07 -6.02
N ASP A 46 8.55 3.95 -4.73
CA ASP A 46 8.06 5.04 -3.89
C ASP A 46 9.20 5.83 -3.20
N PHE A 47 10.47 5.51 -3.47
CA PHE A 47 11.60 6.20 -2.87
C PHE A 47 11.63 7.67 -3.29
N SER A 48 11.82 8.55 -2.32
CA SER A 48 11.92 9.99 -2.54
C SER A 48 12.75 10.64 -1.44
N THR A 49 13.58 11.59 -1.84
CA THR A 49 14.34 12.45 -0.93
C THR A 49 13.62 13.78 -0.63
N ALA A 50 12.37 13.94 -1.07
CA ALA A 50 11.59 15.15 -0.82
C ALA A 50 11.04 15.21 0.62
N SER A 51 10.64 14.06 1.17
CA SER A 51 10.16 13.94 2.55
C SER A 51 10.33 12.51 3.08
N THR A 52 10.49 12.39 4.39
CA THR A 52 10.35 11.13 5.13
C THR A 52 9.55 11.45 6.40
N PRO A 53 8.34 10.91 6.58
CA PRO A 53 7.67 9.91 5.72
C PRO A 53 7.31 10.41 4.31
N ASN A 54 7.25 9.48 3.35
CA ASN A 54 6.67 9.63 2.02
C ASN A 54 5.56 8.59 1.84
N GLY A 55 4.31 8.99 2.03
CA GLY A 55 3.19 8.06 2.07
C GLY A 55 3.34 7.04 3.21
N VAL A 56 3.35 5.76 2.86
CA VAL A 56 3.49 4.63 3.80
C VAL A 56 4.94 4.33 4.21
N TRP A 57 5.92 4.94 3.53
CA TRP A 57 7.33 4.67 3.73
C TRP A 57 8.01 5.71 4.60
N SER A 58 8.83 5.26 5.55
CA SER A 58 9.77 6.08 6.28
C SER A 58 11.16 5.49 6.19
N TYR A 59 12.15 6.34 5.95
CA TYR A 59 13.57 6.00 5.91
C TYR A 59 14.25 6.53 7.16
N GLY A 60 15.03 5.68 7.82
CA GLY A 60 15.64 6.04 9.09
C GLY A 60 16.74 5.09 9.52
N TYR A 61 17.09 5.18 10.79
CA TYR A 61 18.13 4.39 11.41
C TYR A 61 17.74 4.00 12.83
N GLY A 62 18.42 3.01 13.38
CA GLY A 62 18.23 2.57 14.75
C GLY A 62 18.80 1.19 14.97
N THR A 63 18.43 0.57 16.08
CA THR A 63 18.80 -0.79 16.41
C THR A 63 17.77 -1.76 15.82
N ALA A 64 18.24 -2.83 15.18
CA ALA A 64 17.39 -3.93 14.73
C ALA A 64 17.98 -5.26 15.24
N GLY A 65 17.14 -6.17 15.74
CA GLY A 65 17.56 -7.51 16.20
C GLY A 65 17.30 -7.80 17.67
N VAL A 66 18.16 -8.64 18.28
CA VAL A 66 17.99 -9.17 19.64
C VAL A 66 18.27 -8.06 20.67
N GLY A 67 17.20 -7.43 21.14
CA GLY A 67 17.25 -6.26 22.03
C GLY A 67 16.14 -5.25 21.79
N GLY A 68 15.48 -5.35 20.62
CA GLY A 68 14.33 -4.51 20.27
C GLY A 68 14.61 -3.58 19.09
N LEU A 69 13.54 -3.16 18.44
CA LEU A 69 13.58 -2.22 17.34
C LEU A 69 13.52 -0.79 17.88
N SER A 70 14.55 0.01 17.61
CA SER A 70 14.46 1.47 17.71
C SER A 70 14.46 2.07 16.31
N PHE A 71 13.88 3.26 16.18
CA PHE A 71 13.84 3.95 14.89
C PHE A 71 13.78 5.45 15.08
N THR A 72 14.67 6.12 14.38
CA THR A 72 14.69 7.55 14.20
C THR A 72 14.68 7.82 12.70
N ALA A 73 13.68 8.57 12.23
CA ALA A 73 13.62 8.97 10.83
C ALA A 73 14.82 9.88 10.51
N PHE A 74 15.39 9.74 9.31
CA PHE A 74 16.37 10.70 8.86
C PHE A 74 15.72 12.08 8.71
N THR A 75 16.44 13.14 9.04
CA THR A 75 15.98 14.53 8.85
C THR A 75 16.69 15.22 7.70
N THR A 76 17.72 14.56 7.15
CA THR A 76 18.56 15.12 6.10
C THR A 76 18.56 14.19 4.89
N ALA A 77 18.13 14.73 3.76
CA ALA A 77 18.33 14.12 2.46
C ALA A 77 19.54 14.79 1.79
N ASN A 78 20.49 13.99 1.33
CA ASN A 78 21.65 14.47 0.57
C ASN A 78 21.91 13.59 -0.64
N SER A 79 22.66 14.12 -1.61
CA SER A 79 23.36 13.26 -2.56
C SER A 79 24.53 12.59 -1.84
N SER A 80 24.38 11.33 -1.47
CA SER A 80 25.50 10.51 -0.98
C SER A 80 26.10 9.76 -2.14
N PHE A 81 27.42 9.89 -2.33
CA PHE A 81 28.13 9.30 -3.47
C PHE A 81 27.47 9.60 -4.84
N GLY A 82 27.02 10.84 -5.04
CA GLY A 82 26.39 11.28 -6.29
C GLY A 82 24.97 10.76 -6.52
N SER A 83 24.35 10.13 -5.52
CA SER A 83 23.08 9.41 -5.64
C SER A 83 22.07 9.88 -4.59
N PRO A 84 20.76 9.92 -4.88
CA PRO A 84 19.74 10.30 -3.89
C PRO A 84 19.78 9.37 -2.66
N ALA A 85 19.90 9.97 -1.47
CA ALA A 85 19.95 9.22 -0.23
C ALA A 85 19.37 9.99 0.97
N TRP A 86 18.88 9.22 1.95
CA TRP A 86 18.65 9.66 3.32
C TRP A 86 19.81 9.18 4.19
N ASN A 87 20.44 10.09 4.94
CA ASN A 87 21.63 9.76 5.70
C ASN A 87 21.87 10.68 6.90
N LEU A 88 22.62 10.19 7.87
CA LEU A 88 23.33 11.04 8.83
C LEU A 88 24.59 11.63 8.17
N PRO A 89 25.23 12.67 8.76
CA PRO A 89 26.61 12.99 8.44
C PRO A 89 27.51 11.75 8.63
N GLY A 90 27.79 11.04 7.54
CA GLY A 90 28.38 9.69 7.57
C GLY A 90 27.36 8.58 7.30
N LEU A 91 27.26 7.63 8.23
CA LEU A 91 26.48 6.38 8.13
C LEU A 91 25.60 6.19 9.38
N PRO A 92 24.51 5.40 9.32
CA PRO A 92 23.96 4.67 8.16
C PRO A 92 23.28 5.57 7.12
N LEU A 93 22.89 4.95 6.00
CA LEU A 93 22.11 5.58 4.94
C LEU A 93 21.17 4.57 4.25
N VAL A 94 20.10 5.10 3.65
CA VAL A 94 19.28 4.44 2.61
C VAL A 94 19.36 5.26 1.34
N GLY A 95 19.71 4.65 0.21
CA GLY A 95 19.78 5.35 -1.08
C GLY A 95 19.27 4.53 -2.26
N GLN A 96 19.20 5.18 -3.40
CA GLN A 96 18.79 4.59 -4.68
C GLN A 96 19.76 4.99 -5.79
N ALA A 97 19.95 4.13 -6.80
CA ALA A 97 20.73 4.41 -8.01
C ALA A 97 22.18 4.88 -7.73
N TYR A 98 23.02 3.98 -7.23
CA TYR A 98 24.41 4.27 -6.88
C TYR A 98 25.42 3.68 -7.87
N THR A 99 26.49 4.42 -8.17
CA THR A 99 27.66 3.89 -8.87
C THR A 99 28.92 4.42 -8.23
N GLY A 100 29.77 3.53 -7.73
CA GLY A 100 31.06 3.91 -7.16
C GLY A 100 32.01 2.74 -7.02
N GLY A 101 33.26 2.95 -7.43
CA GLY A 101 34.27 1.88 -7.49
C GLY A 101 33.82 0.75 -8.41
N THR A 102 33.77 -0.47 -7.88
CA THR A 102 33.32 -1.67 -8.58
C THR A 102 31.85 -2.01 -8.32
N VAL A 103 31.13 -1.19 -7.57
CA VAL A 103 29.73 -1.44 -7.18
C VAL A 103 28.83 -0.50 -7.95
N ALA A 104 27.83 -1.08 -8.62
CA ALA A 104 26.74 -0.36 -9.25
C ALA A 104 25.43 -0.96 -8.76
N VAL A 105 24.60 -0.12 -8.15
CA VAL A 105 23.25 -0.45 -7.71
C VAL A 105 22.28 0.23 -8.67
N PRO A 106 21.45 -0.53 -9.42
CA PRO A 106 20.49 0.05 -10.35
C PRO A 106 19.42 0.87 -9.62
N ALA A 107 18.69 1.70 -10.36
CA ALA A 107 17.57 2.45 -9.80
C ALA A 107 16.39 1.56 -9.35
N SER A 108 16.38 0.29 -9.77
CA SER A 108 15.40 -0.72 -9.35
C SER A 108 15.61 -1.23 -7.94
N ASP A 109 16.68 -0.79 -7.26
CA ASP A 109 17.06 -1.33 -5.96
C ASP A 109 17.32 -0.18 -4.97
N LEU A 110 17.01 -0.45 -3.70
CA LEU A 110 17.51 0.35 -2.59
C LEU A 110 18.80 -0.28 -2.08
N TRP A 111 19.78 0.56 -1.79
CA TRP A 111 20.99 0.14 -1.10
C TRP A 111 20.99 0.71 0.32
N LEU A 112 21.28 -0.18 1.27
CA LEU A 112 21.27 0.11 2.70
C LEU A 112 22.70 -0.06 3.21
N HIS A 113 23.27 1.00 3.77
CA HIS A 113 24.57 0.85 4.43
C HIS A 113 24.37 0.38 5.87
N PRO A 114 25.05 -0.70 6.31
CA PRO A 114 24.84 -1.33 7.62
C PRO A 114 25.37 -0.55 8.84
N GLY A 115 25.38 0.79 8.79
CA GLY A 115 25.77 1.61 9.95
C GLY A 115 27.22 2.04 10.05
N ASN A 116 27.48 2.81 11.10
CA ASN A 116 28.81 3.09 11.66
C ASN A 116 29.05 2.22 12.91
N ALA A 117 30.15 2.43 13.63
CA ALA A 117 30.57 1.63 14.79
C ALA A 117 29.61 1.62 16.02
N ASP A 118 28.47 2.31 15.96
CA ASP A 118 27.52 2.50 17.08
C ASP A 118 26.30 1.55 17.02
N ASP A 119 26.41 0.40 16.34
CA ASP A 119 25.34 -0.60 16.17
C ASP A 119 24.04 -0.07 15.52
N LEU A 120 24.15 1.01 14.73
CA LEU A 120 23.01 1.63 14.05
C LEU A 120 22.81 1.03 12.65
N SER A 121 21.70 0.35 12.42
CA SER A 121 21.29 -0.13 11.09
C SER A 121 20.51 0.92 10.32
N ALA A 122 20.67 0.93 8.99
CA ALA A 122 19.71 1.58 8.10
C ALA A 122 18.37 0.81 8.12
N ILE A 123 17.25 1.53 8.18
CA ILE A 123 15.92 0.94 8.30
C ILE A 123 14.99 1.57 7.26
N VAL A 124 14.36 0.72 6.44
CA VAL A 124 13.18 1.05 5.65
C VAL A 124 11.95 0.57 6.42
N ARG A 125 11.04 1.49 6.75
CA ARG A 125 9.85 1.20 7.55
C ARG A 125 8.58 1.41 6.73
N PHE A 126 7.79 0.34 6.62
CA PHE A 126 6.41 0.38 6.15
C PHE A 126 5.46 0.71 7.32
N THR A 127 4.54 1.64 7.11
CA THR A 127 3.41 1.90 8.01
C THR A 127 2.12 1.51 7.31
N ALA A 128 1.46 0.45 7.79
CA ALA A 128 0.18 0.01 7.26
C ALA A 128 -0.86 1.15 7.34
N PRO A 129 -1.42 1.62 6.20
CA PRO A 129 -2.35 2.75 6.21
C PRO A 129 -3.70 2.41 6.85
N VAL A 130 -4.05 1.12 6.85
CA VAL A 130 -5.22 0.56 7.53
C VAL A 130 -4.88 -0.80 8.14
N SER A 131 -5.62 -1.22 9.17
CA SER A 131 -5.48 -2.57 9.74
C SER A 131 -5.86 -3.62 8.69
N GLY A 132 -5.05 -4.67 8.58
CA GLY A 132 -5.28 -5.74 7.60
C GLY A 132 -4.13 -6.74 7.57
N VAL A 133 -4.26 -7.72 6.69
CA VAL A 133 -3.20 -8.67 6.37
C VAL A 133 -2.39 -8.12 5.20
N TYR A 134 -1.07 -8.13 5.33
CA TYR A 134 -0.14 -7.68 4.30
C TYR A 134 0.87 -8.79 4.05
N ASP A 135 1.10 -9.10 2.77
CA ASP A 135 2.20 -9.97 2.35
C ASP A 135 3.42 -9.10 2.05
N LEU A 136 4.55 -9.44 2.66
CA LEU A 136 5.83 -8.78 2.41
C LEU A 136 6.68 -9.68 1.51
N SER A 137 7.11 -9.13 0.37
CA SER A 137 8.10 -9.74 -0.51
C SER A 137 9.33 -8.84 -0.57
N ALA A 138 10.51 -9.41 -0.35
CA ALA A 138 11.79 -8.73 -0.46
C ALA A 138 12.84 -9.69 -1.00
N VAL A 139 13.74 -9.18 -1.83
CA VAL A 139 14.93 -9.86 -2.32
C VAL A 139 16.15 -9.07 -1.85
N TRP A 140 17.17 -9.77 -1.37
CA TRP A 140 18.44 -9.18 -0.92
C TRP A 140 19.56 -9.74 -1.80
N GLU A 141 20.43 -8.86 -2.30
CA GLU A 141 21.59 -9.19 -3.14
C GLU A 141 22.92 -8.91 -2.43
#